data_AF-A0A1I5G0Z7-F1
#
_entry.id   AF-A0A1I5G0Z7-F1
#
_cell.length_a   1.000
_cell.length_b   1.000
_cell.length_c   1.000
_cell.angle_alpha   90.00
_cell.angle_beta   90.00
_cell.angle_gamma   90.00
#
_symmetry.space_group_name_H-M   'P 1'
#
loop_
_entity.id
_entity.type
_entity.pdbx_description
1 polymer ?
#
loop_
_entity_poly.entity_id
_entity_poly.type
_entity_poly.pdbx_seq_one_letter_code
_entity_poly.pdbx_strand_id
1 'polypeptide(L)'
;MTAPNLPRVTPSAAPSGPGAARRGWSSHVRVGRYGPRLLLRCAFVGLALVVLVLLLTGCGNGELPASWQTPVPPSSSAAPTTSSSPTPSPTPAPTTTRESPSPTATPDSTAPSASQAPRTDGGDGTGGSGGGQAQRNGAGTPIWPAADSAAAQRMQQQADRGGDPWLLDPEEVTISYVGAELGFRDPSLSRLAPGTYAVSDGRSPARATVTLEQTVRQGPGGIWLVTHVDRS
;
A
#
# COMPACT_ATOMS: atom_id res chain seq x y z
N MET A 1 -27.56 40.18 49.45
CA MET A 1 -27.73 39.95 48.01
C MET A 1 -26.37 40.15 47.37
N THR A 2 -25.69 39.05 47.05
CA THR A 2 -24.28 39.01 46.66
C THR A 2 -24.20 38.92 45.13
N ALA A 3 -23.50 39.85 44.49
CA ALA A 3 -23.34 39.87 43.03
C ALA A 3 -22.34 38.78 42.56
N PRO A 4 -22.57 38.10 41.41
CA PRO A 4 -21.62 37.14 40.86
C PRO A 4 -20.41 37.84 40.24
N ASN A 5 -19.22 37.30 40.53
CA ASN A 5 -17.95 37.70 39.94
C ASN A 5 -17.84 37.14 38.51
N LEU A 6 -17.81 38.01 37.50
CA LEU A 6 -17.65 37.63 36.09
C LEU A 6 -16.16 37.69 35.69
N PRO A 7 -15.64 36.67 34.98
CA PRO A 7 -14.26 36.69 34.50
C PRO A 7 -14.06 37.77 33.43
N ARG A 8 -12.97 38.53 33.59
CA ARG A 8 -12.54 39.61 32.71
C ARG A 8 -11.96 39.00 31.42
N VAL A 9 -12.68 39.14 30.31
CA VAL A 9 -12.18 38.75 28.98
C VAL A 9 -11.22 39.83 28.49
N THR A 10 -9.94 39.50 28.33
CA THR A 10 -8.97 40.33 27.62
C THR A 10 -9.07 40.07 26.11
N PRO A 11 -9.30 41.09 25.27
CA PRO A 11 -9.24 40.93 23.83
C PRO A 11 -7.78 40.72 23.39
N SER A 12 -7.50 39.58 22.78
CA SER A 12 -6.21 39.29 22.15
C SER A 12 -6.06 40.14 20.89
N ALA A 13 -4.96 40.89 20.82
CA ALA A 13 -4.65 41.83 19.76
C ALA A 13 -4.47 41.12 18.41
N ALA A 14 -5.19 41.60 17.40
CA ALA A 14 -4.99 41.21 16.01
C ALA A 14 -3.74 41.92 15.43
N PRO A 15 -2.85 41.21 14.71
CA PRO A 15 -1.82 41.86 13.92
C PRO A 15 -2.42 42.37 12.60
N SER A 16 -2.56 43.69 12.50
CA SER A 16 -2.79 44.40 11.24
C SER A 16 -1.46 44.60 10.51
N GLY A 17 -1.26 43.86 9.43
CA GLY A 17 -0.17 44.10 8.48
C GLY A 17 -0.73 44.34 7.07
N PRO A 18 -0.58 45.55 6.50
CA PRO A 18 -0.94 45.81 5.12
C PRO A 18 0.26 45.50 4.21
N GLY A 19 0.09 44.56 3.29
CA GLY A 19 1.16 44.14 2.38
C GLY A 19 0.66 43.32 1.21
N ALA A 20 -0.35 43.82 0.50
CA ALA A 20 -0.78 43.28 -0.77
C ALA A 20 0.30 43.52 -1.85
N ALA A 21 1.15 42.53 -2.09
CA ALA A 21 1.92 42.41 -3.32
C ALA A 21 1.46 41.16 -4.08
N ARG A 22 0.46 41.37 -4.96
CA ARG A 22 0.21 40.49 -6.10
C ARG A 22 1.45 40.49 -7.00
N ARG A 23 2.06 39.32 -7.21
CA ARG A 23 2.39 38.73 -8.53
C ARG A 23 3.45 37.65 -8.38
N GLY A 24 3.10 36.45 -8.83
CA GLY A 24 4.03 35.34 -8.95
C GLY A 24 3.39 34.00 -8.64
N TRP A 25 2.27 33.66 -9.30
CA TRP A 25 1.91 32.26 -9.45
C TRP A 25 2.93 31.61 -10.38
N SER A 26 4.06 31.25 -9.80
CA SER A 26 4.93 30.22 -10.35
C SER A 26 4.13 28.94 -10.25
N SER A 27 3.41 28.61 -11.32
CA SER A 27 2.95 27.26 -11.61
C SER A 27 4.16 26.37 -11.71
N HIS A 28 4.73 26.01 -10.55
CA HIS A 28 5.59 24.86 -10.45
C HIS A 28 4.69 23.66 -10.72
N VAL A 29 4.56 23.33 -12.00
CA VAL A 29 4.26 21.98 -12.43
C VAL A 29 5.39 21.16 -11.84
N ARG A 30 5.21 20.69 -10.59
CA ARG A 30 5.97 19.57 -10.09
C ARG A 30 5.54 18.43 -10.98
N VAL A 31 6.32 18.22 -12.04
CA VAL A 31 6.43 16.92 -12.68
C VAL A 31 6.96 16.02 -11.58
N GLY A 32 6.05 15.54 -10.74
CA GLY A 32 6.34 14.52 -9.76
C GLY A 32 6.95 13.40 -10.57
N ARG A 33 8.23 13.12 -10.32
CA ARG A 33 8.86 11.91 -10.81
C ARG A 33 7.97 10.77 -10.35
N TYR A 34 7.09 10.31 -11.23
CA TYR A 34 6.32 9.10 -11.03
C TYR A 34 7.36 8.01 -10.75
N GLY A 35 7.42 7.57 -9.50
CA GLY A 35 8.41 6.59 -9.09
C GLY A 35 8.32 5.37 -10.00
N PRO A 36 9.42 4.65 -10.23
CA PRO A 36 9.46 3.49 -11.12
C PRO A 36 8.39 2.42 -10.79
N ARG A 37 7.88 2.41 -9.55
CA ARG A 37 6.81 1.53 -9.10
C ARG A 37 5.42 1.92 -9.62
N LEU A 38 5.14 3.21 -9.87
CA LEU A 38 3.86 3.62 -10.46
C LEU A 38 3.81 3.28 -11.95
N LEU A 39 4.95 3.43 -12.66
CA LEU A 39 5.09 2.96 -14.04
C LEU A 39 4.88 1.45 -14.15
N LEU A 40 5.41 0.67 -13.19
CA LEU A 40 5.23 -0.77 -13.16
C LEU A 40 3.75 -1.15 -12.93
N ARG A 41 3.06 -0.51 -11.96
CA ARG A 41 1.62 -0.76 -11.72
C ARG A 41 0.76 -0.38 -12.93
N CYS A 42 1.03 0.76 -13.57
CA CYS A 42 0.33 1.16 -14.79
C CYS A 42 0.58 0.19 -15.96
N ALA A 43 1.81 -0.32 -16.10
CA ALA A 43 2.14 -1.32 -17.11
C ALA A 43 1.38 -2.64 -16.88
N PHE A 44 1.30 -3.12 -15.64
CA PHE A 44 0.54 -4.33 -15.30
C PHE A 44 -0.97 -4.19 -15.55
N VAL A 45 -1.57 -3.05 -15.17
CA VAL A 45 -3.00 -2.79 -15.42
C VAL A 45 -3.28 -2.67 -16.92
N GLY A 46 -2.42 -1.98 -17.67
CA GLY A 46 -2.52 -1.90 -19.12
C GLY A 46 -2.43 -3.27 -19.79
N LEU A 47 -1.48 -4.10 -19.36
CA LEU A 47 -1.29 -5.46 -19.88
C LEU A 47 -2.50 -6.36 -19.55
N ALA A 48 -3.04 -6.28 -18.33
CA ALA A 48 -4.23 -7.04 -17.94
C ALA A 48 -5.46 -6.67 -18.79
N LEU A 49 -5.67 -5.37 -19.07
CA LEU A 49 -6.74 -4.92 -19.96
C LEU A 49 -6.54 -5.40 -21.39
N VAL A 50 -5.31 -5.38 -21.91
CA VAL A 50 -5.01 -5.90 -23.25
C VAL A 50 -5.28 -7.40 -23.34
N VAL A 51 -4.87 -8.19 -22.34
CA VAL A 51 -5.15 -9.63 -22.26
C VAL A 51 -6.66 -9.90 -22.18
N LEU A 52 -7.40 -9.12 -21.39
CA LEU A 52 -8.86 -9.24 -21.30
C LEU A 52 -9.52 -9.00 -22.67
N VAL A 53 -9.11 -7.95 -23.39
CA VAL A 53 -9.62 -7.63 -24.73
C VAL A 53 -9.28 -8.74 -25.74
N LEU A 54 -8.07 -9.31 -25.66
CA LEU A 54 -7.65 -10.45 -26.49
C LEU A 54 -8.46 -11.72 -26.19
N LEU A 55 -8.80 -11.98 -24.92
CA LEU A 55 -9.67 -13.10 -24.57
C LEU A 55 -11.11 -12.88 -25.05
N LEU A 56 -11.63 -11.65 -24.92
CA LEU A 56 -12.97 -11.29 -25.41
C LEU A 56 -13.08 -11.37 -26.94
N THR A 57 -12.03 -10.98 -27.68
CA THR A 57 -12.00 -11.07 -29.14
C THR A 57 -11.59 -12.45 -29.66
N GLY A 58 -10.77 -13.20 -28.90
CA GLY A 58 -10.30 -14.53 -29.26
C GLY A 58 -11.31 -15.66 -28.99
N CYS A 59 -12.27 -15.48 -28.08
CA CYS A 59 -13.33 -16.47 -27.84
C CYS A 59 -14.52 -16.37 -28.81
N GLY A 60 -14.48 -15.46 -29.79
CA GLY A 60 -15.61 -15.21 -30.70
C GLY A 60 -15.75 -16.16 -31.90
N ASN A 61 -14.84 -17.11 -32.13
CA ASN A 61 -14.83 -17.98 -33.32
C ASN A 61 -15.02 -19.47 -33.01
N GLY A 62 -15.78 -19.77 -31.96
CA GLY A 62 -16.33 -21.11 -31.75
C GLY A 62 -17.53 -21.32 -32.66
N GLU A 63 -17.31 -22.02 -33.77
CA GLU A 63 -18.36 -22.50 -34.67
C GLU A 63 -19.41 -23.28 -33.87
N LEU A 64 -20.58 -22.69 -33.68
CA LEU A 64 -21.70 -23.30 -32.99
C LEU A 64 -22.22 -24.49 -33.83
N PRO A 65 -22.38 -25.69 -33.26
CA PRO A 65 -22.99 -26.80 -33.98
C PRO A 65 -24.42 -26.44 -34.40
N ALA A 66 -24.68 -26.56 -35.70
CA ALA A 66 -25.94 -26.29 -36.35
C ALA A 66 -27.10 -27.01 -35.65
N SER A 67 -28.09 -26.25 -35.18
CA SER A 67 -29.41 -26.82 -34.90
C SER A 67 -30.52 -25.78 -35.17
N TRP A 68 -31.40 -26.19 -36.08
CA TRP A 68 -32.74 -25.68 -36.41
C TRP A 68 -32.84 -24.34 -37.17
N GLN A 69 -32.69 -24.49 -38.49
CA GLN A 69 -33.20 -23.59 -39.52
C GLN A 69 -34.73 -23.43 -39.42
N THR A 70 -35.19 -22.18 -39.39
CA THR A 70 -36.55 -21.82 -39.82
C THR A 70 -36.43 -21.16 -41.19
N PRO A 71 -37.17 -21.61 -42.22
CA PRO A 71 -37.04 -21.09 -43.57
C PRO A 71 -37.66 -19.70 -43.68
N VAL A 72 -36.85 -18.71 -44.07
CA VAL A 72 -37.30 -17.34 -44.39
C VAL A 72 -36.95 -17.05 -45.85
N PRO A 73 -37.90 -16.56 -46.67
CA PRO A 73 -37.72 -16.35 -48.11
C PRO A 73 -36.81 -15.14 -48.42
N PRO A 74 -36.25 -15.08 -49.64
CA PRO A 74 -35.19 -14.15 -50.00
C PRO A 74 -35.75 -12.80 -50.45
N SER A 75 -35.04 -11.71 -50.14
CA SER A 75 -35.05 -10.50 -50.96
C SER A 75 -33.83 -9.63 -50.67
N SER A 76 -33.01 -9.49 -51.72
CA SER A 76 -32.34 -8.27 -52.20
C SER A 76 -31.49 -7.44 -51.21
N SER A 77 -30.36 -6.84 -51.54
CA SER A 77 -29.46 -6.72 -52.70
C SER A 77 -28.49 -5.60 -52.29
N ALA A 78 -27.24 -5.62 -52.81
CA ALA A 78 -26.21 -4.57 -52.74
C ALA A 78 -25.46 -4.42 -51.39
N ALA A 79 -24.15 -4.21 -51.30
CA ALA A 79 -23.05 -4.00 -52.25
C ALA A 79 -21.70 -4.25 -51.54
N PRO A 80 -20.57 -4.43 -52.25
CA PRO A 80 -19.26 -4.70 -51.66
C PRO A 80 -18.54 -3.40 -51.27
N THR A 81 -17.91 -3.34 -50.11
CA THR A 81 -16.83 -2.37 -49.85
C THR A 81 -15.61 -3.03 -49.25
N THR A 82 -14.50 -2.62 -49.85
CA THR A 82 -13.18 -3.21 -49.90
C THR A 82 -12.37 -3.06 -48.62
N SER A 83 -11.73 -4.18 -48.29
CA SER A 83 -10.41 -4.35 -47.67
C SER A 83 -9.48 -3.13 -47.68
N SER A 84 -8.88 -2.82 -46.52
CA SER A 84 -7.63 -2.06 -46.40
C SER A 84 -6.85 -2.62 -45.22
N SER A 85 -5.94 -3.55 -45.53
CA SER A 85 -4.98 -4.15 -44.61
C SER A 85 -3.89 -3.12 -44.25
N PRO A 86 -3.69 -2.73 -42.98
CA PRO A 86 -2.52 -1.97 -42.60
C PRO A 86 -1.28 -2.87 -42.58
N THR A 87 -0.26 -2.43 -43.31
CA THR A 87 1.10 -2.98 -43.39
C THR A 87 1.74 -3.12 -42.00
N PRO A 88 2.35 -4.28 -41.67
CA PRO A 88 3.09 -4.43 -40.42
C PRO A 88 4.37 -3.57 -40.44
N SER A 89 4.54 -2.75 -39.41
CA SER A 89 5.74 -1.96 -39.17
C SER A 89 6.86 -2.86 -38.63
N PRO A 90 8.11 -2.73 -39.12
CA PRO A 90 9.21 -3.61 -38.73
C PRO A 90 9.57 -3.43 -37.25
N THR A 91 9.65 -4.58 -36.56
CA THR A 91 10.13 -4.68 -35.18
C THR A 91 11.63 -4.34 -35.12
N PRO A 92 12.07 -3.37 -34.30
CA PRO A 92 13.48 -3.10 -34.09
C PRO A 92 14.15 -4.25 -33.34
N ALA A 93 15.36 -4.60 -33.79
CA ALA A 93 16.19 -5.66 -33.23
C ALA A 93 16.61 -5.35 -31.77
N PRO A 94 16.69 -6.37 -30.88
CA PRO A 94 17.17 -6.17 -29.53
C PRO A 94 18.67 -5.82 -29.56
N THR A 95 19.01 -4.67 -28.98
CA THR A 95 20.40 -4.34 -28.64
C THR A 95 20.76 -5.12 -27.38
N THR A 96 21.57 -6.17 -27.55
CA THR A 96 22.19 -6.91 -26.46
C THR A 96 23.26 -6.04 -25.81
N THR A 97 22.90 -5.31 -24.76
CA THR A 97 23.89 -4.67 -23.87
C THR A 97 24.55 -5.76 -23.03
N ARG A 98 25.80 -6.07 -23.38
CA ARG A 98 26.74 -6.90 -22.63
C ARG A 98 27.14 -6.14 -21.35
N GLU A 99 26.55 -6.47 -20.21
CA GLU A 99 26.99 -5.93 -18.93
C GLU A 99 28.09 -6.80 -18.31
N SER A 100 29.10 -6.08 -17.82
CA SER A 100 30.42 -6.53 -17.37
C SER A 100 30.36 -7.36 -16.09
N PRO A 101 31.23 -8.37 -15.90
CA PRO A 101 31.25 -9.18 -14.67
C PRO A 101 31.75 -8.39 -13.45
N SER A 102 30.91 -8.42 -12.40
CA SER A 102 31.19 -8.82 -11.01
C SER A 102 32.49 -8.36 -10.32
N PRO A 103 32.39 -7.53 -9.27
CA PRO A 103 33.29 -7.61 -8.12
C PRO A 103 32.71 -8.54 -7.06
N THR A 104 33.41 -9.65 -6.84
CA THR A 104 33.29 -10.54 -5.68
C THR A 104 33.54 -9.76 -4.39
N ALA A 105 32.52 -9.61 -3.55
CA ALA A 105 32.67 -9.18 -2.17
C ALA A 105 32.45 -10.39 -1.25
N THR A 106 33.54 -10.86 -0.66
CA THR A 106 33.60 -11.89 0.38
C THR A 106 32.95 -11.35 1.66
N PRO A 107 31.90 -11.99 2.22
CA PRO A 107 31.52 -11.74 3.60
C PRO A 107 32.40 -12.59 4.53
N ASP A 108 33.24 -11.92 5.31
CA ASP A 108 33.90 -12.49 6.49
C ASP A 108 32.82 -12.97 7.46
N SER A 109 32.73 -14.29 7.60
CA SER A 109 31.85 -14.98 8.52
C SER A 109 32.58 -15.15 9.86
N THR A 110 32.51 -14.13 10.71
CA THR A 110 32.98 -14.24 12.10
C THR A 110 31.83 -14.74 12.96
N ALA A 111 31.74 -16.07 13.08
CA ALA A 111 30.86 -16.74 14.04
C ALA A 111 31.41 -16.60 15.47
N PRO A 112 30.66 -16.09 16.45
CA PRO A 112 30.97 -16.31 17.85
C PRO A 112 30.57 -17.74 18.24
N SER A 113 31.60 -18.50 18.62
CA SER A 113 31.52 -19.80 19.27
C SER A 113 31.35 -19.64 20.79
N ALA A 114 30.95 -20.73 21.46
CA ALA A 114 30.75 -20.96 22.90
C ALA A 114 29.34 -20.61 23.44
N SER A 115 28.69 -21.40 24.30
CA SER A 115 29.03 -22.65 24.98
C SER A 115 27.73 -23.32 25.47
N GLN A 116 27.75 -24.65 25.64
CA GLN A 116 26.61 -25.47 26.07
C GLN A 116 26.31 -25.37 27.58
N ALA A 117 25.00 -25.41 27.89
CA ALA A 117 24.26 -26.05 29.01
C ALA A 117 24.65 -25.80 30.49
N PRO A 118 23.62 -25.79 31.38
CA PRO A 118 23.33 -27.05 32.08
C PRO A 118 21.86 -27.46 32.00
N ARG A 119 21.64 -28.78 31.84
CA ARG A 119 20.38 -29.47 32.04
C ARG A 119 20.01 -29.42 33.52
N THR A 120 18.75 -29.12 33.81
CA THR A 120 18.14 -29.36 35.12
C THR A 120 16.99 -30.33 34.91
N ASP A 121 17.23 -31.57 35.29
CA ASP A 121 16.19 -32.59 35.47
C ASP A 121 15.40 -32.29 36.75
N GLY A 122 14.10 -32.62 36.73
CA GLY A 122 13.33 -32.94 37.93
C GLY A 122 12.35 -31.87 38.40
N GLY A 123 11.08 -32.03 38.03
CA GLY A 123 9.98 -31.24 38.60
C GLY A 123 8.63 -31.64 38.04
N ASP A 124 8.14 -32.81 38.43
CA ASP A 124 6.73 -33.19 38.27
C ASP A 124 5.86 -32.20 39.08
N GLY A 125 5.28 -31.22 38.37
CA GLY A 125 4.50 -30.13 38.93
C GLY A 125 3.23 -29.91 38.14
N THR A 126 2.23 -30.73 38.47
CA THR A 126 0.82 -30.52 38.13
C THR A 126 0.36 -29.11 38.51
N GLY A 127 -0.23 -28.38 37.56
CA GLY A 127 -1.12 -27.24 37.84
C GLY A 127 -0.47 -25.87 37.72
N GLY A 128 -0.61 -25.27 36.54
CA GLY A 128 -0.29 -23.86 36.37
C GLY A 128 -0.46 -23.41 34.93
N SER A 129 -1.69 -23.08 34.53
CA SER A 129 -1.96 -22.15 33.42
C SER A 129 -1.48 -20.75 33.79
N GLY A 130 -0.17 -20.61 34.05
CA GLY A 130 0.52 -19.34 34.19
C GLY A 130 1.03 -18.97 32.82
N GLY A 131 0.17 -18.33 32.02
CA GLY A 131 0.57 -17.69 30.78
C GLY A 131 1.61 -16.63 31.09
N GLY A 132 2.88 -17.04 31.05
CA GLY A 132 4.04 -16.15 31.03
C GLY A 132 4.09 -15.39 29.72
N GLN A 133 3.07 -14.55 29.48
CA GLN A 133 3.26 -13.37 28.68
C GLN A 133 4.18 -12.48 29.49
N ALA A 134 5.48 -12.62 29.25
CA ALA A 134 6.42 -11.54 29.48
C ALA A 134 5.73 -10.29 28.97
N GLN A 135 5.41 -9.40 29.91
CA GLN A 135 4.79 -8.12 29.72
C GLN A 135 5.57 -7.41 28.60
N ARG A 136 5.09 -7.52 27.36
CA ARG A 136 5.64 -6.80 26.21
C ARG A 136 5.24 -5.35 26.46
N ASN A 137 6.13 -4.64 27.14
CA ASN A 137 5.98 -3.24 27.49
C ASN A 137 5.42 -2.45 26.30
N GLY A 138 4.19 -1.97 26.44
CA GLY A 138 3.70 -0.79 25.74
C GLY A 138 3.12 -0.95 24.34
N ALA A 139 2.94 -2.15 23.79
CA ALA A 139 2.31 -2.27 22.48
C ALA A 139 0.83 -1.89 22.58
N GLY A 140 0.45 -0.73 22.02
CA GLY A 140 -0.93 -0.25 22.03
C GLY A 140 -1.87 -1.27 21.40
N THR A 141 -3.12 -1.32 21.87
CA THR A 141 -4.14 -2.15 21.21
C THR A 141 -4.23 -1.72 19.75
N PRO A 142 -4.04 -2.65 18.78
CA PRO A 142 -4.11 -2.28 17.38
C PRO A 142 -5.52 -1.77 17.07
N ILE A 143 -5.57 -0.66 16.35
CA ILE A 143 -6.82 -0.01 15.92
C ILE A 143 -7.22 -0.57 14.54
N TRP A 144 -6.22 -0.84 13.69
CA TRP A 144 -6.41 -1.25 12.31
C TRP A 144 -5.16 -1.97 11.78
N PRO A 145 -5.27 -2.92 10.83
CA PRO A 145 -6.51 -3.55 10.35
C PRO A 145 -7.06 -4.63 11.31
N ALA A 146 -6.30 -5.00 12.34
CA ALA A 146 -6.74 -5.94 13.35
C ALA A 146 -7.34 -5.19 14.54
N ALA A 147 -8.54 -5.59 14.98
CA ALA A 147 -9.21 -5.04 16.17
C ALA A 147 -8.67 -5.61 17.49
N ASP A 148 -8.01 -6.77 17.44
CA ASP A 148 -7.46 -7.46 18.60
C ASP A 148 -6.23 -8.30 18.25
N SER A 149 -5.57 -8.85 19.28
CA SER A 149 -4.35 -9.65 19.12
C SER A 149 -4.57 -10.99 18.42
N ALA A 150 -5.76 -11.62 18.55
CA ALA A 150 -6.07 -12.88 17.89
C ALA A 150 -6.29 -12.66 16.38
N ALA A 151 -6.95 -11.57 15.99
CA ALA A 151 -7.07 -11.13 14.61
C ALA A 151 -5.68 -10.83 14.02
N ALA A 152 -4.84 -10.09 14.75
CA ALA A 152 -3.47 -9.81 14.32
C ALA A 152 -2.66 -11.10 14.10
N GLN A 153 -2.77 -12.09 14.99
CA GLN A 153 -2.12 -13.39 14.82
C GLN A 153 -2.59 -14.13 13.56
N ARG A 154 -3.90 -14.15 13.29
CA ARG A 154 -4.44 -14.75 12.06
C ARG A 154 -3.91 -14.05 10.81
N MET A 155 -3.85 -12.71 10.83
CA MET A 155 -3.28 -11.93 9.73
C MET A 155 -1.79 -12.19 9.54
N GLN A 156 -1.02 -12.32 10.62
CA GLN A 156 0.39 -12.70 10.54
C GLN A 156 0.56 -14.07 9.88
N GLN A 157 -0.25 -15.06 10.25
CA GLN A 157 -0.20 -16.38 9.63
C GLN A 157 -0.59 -16.33 8.14
N GLN A 158 -1.52 -15.46 7.77
CA GLN A 158 -1.89 -15.24 6.36
C GLN A 158 -0.73 -14.61 5.58
N ALA A 159 -0.08 -13.59 6.15
CA ALA A 159 1.12 -12.97 5.59
C ALA A 159 2.29 -13.95 5.43
N ASP A 160 2.50 -14.80 6.44
CA ASP A 160 3.52 -15.86 6.42
C ASP A 160 3.24 -16.90 5.29
N ARG A 161 1.99 -17.06 4.87
CA ARG A 161 1.57 -17.90 3.73
C ARG A 161 1.54 -17.15 2.40
N GLY A 162 2.01 -15.90 2.36
CA GLY A 162 2.03 -15.06 1.16
C GLY A 162 0.73 -14.28 0.88
N GLY A 163 -0.22 -14.27 1.81
CA GLY A 163 -1.40 -13.40 1.74
C GLY A 163 -1.08 -11.95 2.11
N ASP A 164 -1.84 -10.99 1.58
CA ASP A 164 -1.75 -9.56 1.94
C ASP A 164 -0.33 -9.01 2.14
N PRO A 165 0.56 -9.11 1.13
CA PRO A 165 1.97 -8.71 1.26
C PRO A 165 2.14 -7.22 1.61
N TRP A 166 1.10 -6.41 1.37
CA TRP A 166 1.06 -5.00 1.74
C TRP A 166 1.13 -4.77 3.26
N LEU A 167 0.74 -5.75 4.09
CA LEU A 167 0.84 -5.67 5.55
C LEU A 167 2.27 -5.67 6.09
N LEU A 168 3.22 -6.14 5.29
CA LEU A 168 4.65 -6.20 5.65
C LEU A 168 5.36 -4.86 5.37
N ASP A 169 4.73 -3.96 4.61
CA ASP A 169 5.25 -2.65 4.28
C ASP A 169 4.51 -1.56 5.08
N PRO A 170 5.17 -0.89 6.04
CA PRO A 170 4.51 0.12 6.87
C PRO A 170 3.98 1.31 6.06
N GLU A 171 4.58 1.63 4.91
CA GLU A 171 4.13 2.74 4.07
C GLU A 171 2.82 2.40 3.37
N GLU A 172 2.68 1.18 2.83
CA GLU A 172 1.43 0.71 2.21
C GLU A 172 0.31 0.57 3.26
N VAL A 173 0.62 0.07 4.46
CA VAL A 173 -0.36 0.04 5.57
C VAL A 173 -0.84 1.45 5.92
N THR A 174 0.07 2.42 5.99
CA THR A 174 -0.26 3.82 6.27
C THR A 174 -1.16 4.41 5.19
N ILE A 175 -0.81 4.23 3.90
CA ILE A 175 -1.61 4.72 2.76
C ILE A 175 -3.01 4.11 2.77
N SER A 176 -3.10 2.79 2.98
CA SER A 176 -4.36 2.06 3.03
C SER A 176 -5.25 2.57 4.17
N TYR A 177 -4.70 2.72 5.37
CA TYR A 177 -5.40 3.25 6.53
C TYR A 177 -5.94 4.67 6.28
N VAL A 178 -5.10 5.62 5.87
CA VAL A 178 -5.57 7.01 5.69
C VAL A 178 -6.58 7.14 4.55
N GLY A 179 -6.48 6.29 3.52
CA GLY A 179 -7.43 6.26 2.41
C GLY A 179 -8.81 5.73 2.84
N ALA A 180 -8.82 4.66 3.64
CA ALA A 180 -10.04 4.00 4.12
C ALA A 180 -10.70 4.74 5.29
N GLU A 181 -9.94 5.11 6.31
CA GLU A 181 -10.45 5.63 7.59
C GLU A 181 -10.51 7.16 7.63
N LEU A 182 -9.55 7.85 7.00
CA LEU A 182 -9.51 9.32 6.99
C LEU A 182 -10.04 9.93 5.69
N GLY A 183 -10.27 9.12 4.67
CA GLY A 183 -10.74 9.58 3.36
C GLY A 183 -9.71 10.40 2.58
N PHE A 184 -8.42 10.34 2.94
CA PHE A 184 -7.37 11.08 2.23
C PHE A 184 -7.31 10.65 0.76
N ARG A 185 -6.96 11.58 -0.12
CA ARG A 185 -6.87 11.35 -1.57
C ARG A 185 -5.51 11.82 -2.05
N ASP A 186 -4.83 10.95 -2.80
CA ASP A 186 -3.47 11.21 -3.25
C ASP A 186 -2.52 11.56 -2.08
N PRO A 187 -2.49 10.77 -0.97
CA PRO A 187 -1.76 11.11 0.23
C PRO A 187 -0.26 11.18 -0.03
N SER A 188 0.42 12.15 0.58
CA SER A 188 1.89 12.22 0.60
C SER A 188 2.41 11.89 1.99
N LEU A 189 3.39 11.00 2.05
CA LEU A 189 3.96 10.46 3.29
C LEU A 189 5.37 11.01 3.52
N SER A 190 5.67 11.31 4.78
CA SER A 190 7.01 11.61 5.27
C SER A 190 7.28 10.79 6.52
N ARG A 191 8.32 9.95 6.50
CA ARG A 191 8.70 9.15 7.66
C ARG A 191 9.34 10.05 8.71
N LEU A 192 8.76 10.08 9.91
CA LEU A 192 9.29 10.83 11.06
C LEU A 192 10.22 9.96 11.90
N ALA A 193 9.85 8.70 12.10
CA ALA A 193 10.60 7.70 12.87
C ALA A 193 10.28 6.29 12.36
N PRO A 194 10.99 5.24 12.78
CA PRO A 194 10.58 3.87 12.52
C PRO A 194 9.13 3.64 13.01
N GLY A 195 8.25 3.23 12.09
CA GLY A 195 6.83 3.03 12.39
C GLY A 195 6.02 4.32 12.60
N THR A 196 6.57 5.52 12.38
CA THR A 196 5.80 6.77 12.52
C THR A 196 5.89 7.63 11.26
N TYR A 197 4.73 8.02 10.73
CA TYR A 197 4.61 8.74 9.47
C TYR A 197 3.74 9.99 9.62
N ALA A 198 4.25 11.12 9.16
CA ALA A 198 3.43 12.27 8.85
C ALA A 198 2.80 12.06 7.48
N VAL A 199 1.50 12.32 7.39
CA VAL A 199 0.71 12.15 6.17
C VAL A 199 -0.04 13.45 5.92
N SER A 200 -0.04 13.89 4.66
CA SER A 200 -0.88 15.00 4.21
C SER A 200 -1.77 14.57 3.06
N ASP A 201 -2.99 15.08 3.06
CA ASP A 201 -3.93 14.88 1.96
C ASP A 201 -3.47 15.70 0.73
N GLY A 202 -3.52 15.10 -0.45
CA GLY A 202 -3.16 15.78 -1.69
C GLY A 202 -4.25 16.73 -2.18
N ARG A 203 -5.49 16.56 -1.69
CA ARG A 203 -6.66 17.33 -2.15
C ARG A 203 -7.17 18.36 -1.14
N SER A 204 -6.72 18.31 0.10
CA SER A 204 -7.15 19.20 1.17
C SER A 204 -5.95 19.57 2.06
N PRO A 205 -6.06 20.58 2.93
CA PRO A 205 -4.99 20.90 3.87
C PRO A 205 -4.90 19.91 5.04
N ALA A 206 -5.71 18.86 5.08
CA ALA A 206 -5.76 17.89 6.18
C ALA A 206 -4.44 17.14 6.34
N ARG A 207 -4.06 16.90 7.61
CA ARG A 207 -2.82 16.21 7.97
C ARG A 207 -3.08 15.24 9.13
N ALA A 208 -2.26 14.20 9.18
CA ALA A 208 -2.28 13.23 10.27
C ALA A 208 -0.88 12.70 10.55
N THR A 209 -0.63 12.31 11.79
CA THR A 209 0.52 11.48 12.17
C THR A 209 0.03 10.08 12.52
N VAL A 210 0.53 9.08 11.82
CA VAL A 210 0.16 7.66 12.00
C VAL A 210 1.32 6.92 12.63
N THR A 211 1.06 6.23 13.73
CA THR A 211 2.01 5.35 14.42
C THR A 211 1.59 3.90 14.22
N LEU A 212 2.57 3.08 13.85
CA LEU A 212 2.44 1.67 13.54
C LEU A 212 3.42 0.85 14.37
N GLU A 213 3.00 -0.35 14.73
CA GLU A 213 3.80 -1.31 15.47
C GLU A 213 3.62 -2.73 14.95
N GLN A 214 4.65 -3.56 15.16
CA GLN A 214 4.63 -4.98 14.85
C GLN A 214 4.27 -5.82 16.08
N THR A 215 2.99 -5.88 16.42
CA THR A 215 2.55 -6.44 17.72
C THR A 215 2.76 -7.96 17.83
N VAL A 216 2.72 -8.69 16.72
CA VAL A 216 2.81 -10.17 16.69
C VAL A 216 4.26 -10.64 16.67
N ARG A 217 5.00 -10.24 15.63
CA ARG A 217 6.38 -10.65 15.33
C ARG A 217 7.17 -9.42 14.92
N GLN A 218 8.36 -9.23 15.49
CA GLN A 218 9.25 -8.12 15.14
C GLN A 218 10.15 -8.49 13.94
N GLY A 219 10.53 -7.50 13.14
CA GLY A 219 11.48 -7.63 12.02
C GLY A 219 10.83 -7.69 10.64
N PRO A 220 11.59 -8.05 9.59
CA PRO A 220 11.16 -7.93 8.18
C PRO A 220 9.91 -8.73 7.80
N GLY A 221 9.58 -9.78 8.57
CA GLY A 221 8.37 -10.58 8.35
C GLY A 221 7.19 -10.19 9.26
N GLY A 222 7.33 -9.17 10.10
CA GLY A 222 6.26 -8.72 11.00
C GLY A 222 5.23 -7.89 10.26
N ILE A 223 3.94 -8.19 10.45
CA ILE A 223 2.87 -7.31 9.97
C ILE A 223 2.88 -5.99 10.76
N TRP A 224 2.60 -4.89 10.08
CA TRP A 224 2.44 -3.57 10.70
C TRP A 224 0.97 -3.31 10.98
N LEU A 225 0.67 -2.84 12.20
CA LEU A 225 -0.66 -2.46 12.63
C LEU A 225 -0.64 -1.01 13.10
N VAL A 226 -1.68 -0.25 12.80
CA VAL A 226 -1.85 1.11 13.30
C VAL A 226 -2.27 1.04 14.77
N THR A 227 -1.50 1.70 15.64
CA THR A 227 -1.76 1.74 17.09
C THR A 227 -2.17 3.12 17.59
N HIS A 228 -1.82 4.18 16.86
CA HIS A 228 -2.18 5.54 17.22
C HIS A 228 -2.26 6.45 16.00
N VAL A 229 -3.19 7.42 16.03
CA VAL A 229 -3.35 8.44 14.99
C VAL A 229 -3.66 9.79 15.63
N ASP A 230 -2.85 10.78 15.29
CA ASP A 230 -3.08 12.17 15.66
C ASP A 230 -3.48 12.97 14.42
N ARG A 231 -4.52 13.80 14.51
CA ARG A 231 -5.05 14.60 13.39
C ARG A 231 -4.78 16.08 13.68
N SER A 232 -4.31 16.81 12.66
CA SER A 232 -3.96 18.23 12.77
C SER A 232 -4.60 19.07 11.67
#